data_AF-A0A1E4ZLP3-F1
#
_entry.id   AF-A0A1E4ZLP3-F1
#
_cell.length_a   1.000
_cell.length_b   1.000
_cell.length_c   1.000
_cell.angle_alpha   90.00
_cell.angle_beta   90.00
_cell.angle_gamma   90.00
#
_symmetry.space_group_name_H-M   'P 1'
#
loop_
_entity.id
_entity.type
_entity.pdbx_description
1 polymer ?
#
loop_
_entity_poly.entity_id
_entity_poly.type
_entity_poly.pdbx_seq_one_letter_code
_entity_poly.pdbx_strand_id
1 'polypeptide(L)'
;MSILKRLVTTVSATVDRTVAGIENHQAIVDVALRDCRLAVTRAKVRLAGLQKDGGKYRNRITELHSEIELWSERARSVAETDRAKGLECLQRRKQRQSELVVVQNQLKEHERIESGVRNSVEVSLQRVQALQQQRNQMRTRESAAQAQRIMQSMEVKTGGGVDEVLERWEVSVGEAEMMADTLAPLDNGADDLAVSFMCAEESKDLEYELDQLLGTEEGKRND
;
A
#
# COMPACT_ATOMS: atom_id res chain seq x y z
N MET A 1 46.71 13.44 0.96
CA MET A 1 47.10 12.49 -0.12
C MET A 1 47.77 11.29 0.53
N SER A 2 47.52 10.02 0.26
CA SER A 2 46.46 9.26 -0.45
C SER A 2 46.76 7.79 -0.08
N ILE A 3 45.93 7.12 0.72
CA ILE A 3 46.10 5.69 1.08
C ILE A 3 45.16 4.80 0.25
N LEU A 4 44.38 5.40 -0.65
CA LEU A 4 43.36 4.69 -1.46
C LEU A 4 43.76 4.47 -2.92
N LYS A 5 45.06 4.54 -3.24
CA LYS A 5 45.55 4.27 -4.60
C LYS A 5 46.46 3.06 -4.63
N ARG A 6 45.87 1.87 -4.51
CA ARG A 6 46.31 0.61 -5.13
C ARG A 6 45.43 -0.52 -4.62
N LEU A 7 44.41 -0.86 -5.40
CA LEU A 7 43.91 -2.22 -5.63
C LEU A 7 42.93 -2.14 -6.82
N VAL A 8 43.51 -1.86 -7.99
CA VAL A 8 43.06 -2.43 -9.26
C VAL A 8 43.50 -3.91 -9.15
N THR A 9 42.70 -4.94 -9.42
CA THR A 9 42.32 -5.42 -10.75
C THR A 9 41.29 -6.56 -10.62
N THR A 10 40.41 -6.67 -11.63
CA THR A 10 39.64 -7.86 -12.05
C THR A 10 38.43 -8.28 -11.20
N VAL A 11 37.25 -7.75 -11.55
CA VAL A 11 35.97 -8.45 -11.35
C VAL A 11 35.27 -8.59 -12.69
N SER A 12 35.69 -9.60 -13.43
CA SER A 12 34.90 -10.22 -14.50
C SER A 12 34.61 -11.64 -14.06
N ALA A 13 33.59 -11.80 -13.21
CA ALA A 13 32.97 -13.09 -12.91
C ALA A 13 31.57 -12.88 -12.29
N THR A 14 30.57 -13.39 -13.00
CA THR A 14 29.22 -13.77 -12.51
C THR A 14 28.29 -12.67 -11.99
N VAL A 15 27.45 -12.20 -12.92
CA VAL A 15 26.11 -11.69 -12.65
C VAL A 15 25.27 -12.84 -12.08
N ASP A 16 25.34 -13.03 -10.76
CA ASP A 16 24.33 -13.75 -9.96
C ASP A 16 24.30 -13.29 -8.48
N ARG A 17 25.14 -12.32 -8.10
CA ARG A 17 25.29 -11.88 -6.70
C ARG A 17 24.44 -10.68 -6.29
N THR A 18 23.72 -10.06 -7.23
CA THR A 18 22.94 -8.84 -6.98
C THR A 18 21.50 -9.10 -6.59
N VAL A 19 21.01 -10.34 -6.60
CA VAL A 19 19.68 -10.68 -6.08
C VAL A 19 19.74 -11.00 -4.58
N ALA A 20 20.71 -11.81 -4.15
CA ALA A 20 20.86 -12.23 -2.75
C ALA A 20 21.23 -11.08 -1.77
N GLY A 21 21.94 -10.06 -2.22
CA GLY A 21 22.29 -8.89 -1.39
C GLY A 21 21.12 -7.91 -1.19
N ILE A 22 20.19 -7.84 -2.14
CA ILE A 22 19.12 -6.84 -2.15
C ILE A 22 17.90 -7.32 -1.34
N GLU A 23 17.54 -8.61 -1.45
CA GLU A 23 16.48 -9.21 -0.65
C GLU A 23 16.74 -9.06 0.86
N ASN A 24 18.02 -9.14 1.26
CA ASN A 24 18.46 -8.94 2.63
C ASN A 24 18.26 -7.49 3.10
N HIS A 25 18.48 -6.49 2.24
CA HIS A 25 18.32 -5.08 2.63
C HIS A 25 16.86 -4.71 2.91
N GLN A 26 15.91 -5.19 2.09
CA GLN A 26 14.47 -5.03 2.34
C GLN A 26 14.09 -5.64 3.70
N ALA A 27 14.54 -6.87 3.96
CA ALA A 27 14.25 -7.57 5.20
C ALA A 27 14.80 -6.83 6.43
N ILE A 28 16.04 -6.32 6.35
CA ILE A 28 16.67 -5.54 7.44
C ILE A 28 15.89 -4.26 7.71
N VAL A 29 15.53 -3.49 6.67
CA VAL A 29 14.76 -2.25 6.83
C VAL A 29 13.37 -2.53 7.43
N ASP A 30 12.72 -3.62 7.02
CA ASP A 30 11.42 -4.01 7.54
C ASP A 30 11.46 -4.47 8.99
N VAL A 31 12.53 -5.15 9.42
CA VAL A 31 12.76 -5.47 10.83
C VAL A 31 13.00 -4.19 11.62
N ALA A 32 13.90 -3.32 11.18
CA ALA A 32 14.20 -2.07 11.87
C ALA A 32 12.96 -1.17 12.00
N LEU A 33 12.14 -1.07 10.94
CA LEU A 33 10.91 -0.29 10.97
C LEU A 33 9.87 -0.89 11.94
N ARG A 34 9.78 -2.21 12.02
CA ARG A 34 8.94 -2.90 13.02
C ARG A 34 9.43 -2.61 14.45
N ASP A 35 10.72 -2.67 14.69
CA ASP A 35 11.31 -2.39 16.01
C ASP A 35 11.08 -0.93 16.42
N CYS A 36 11.26 0.02 15.50
CA CYS A 36 10.96 1.42 15.76
C CYS A 36 9.48 1.63 16.10
N ARG A 37 8.56 1.01 15.35
CA ARG A 37 7.11 1.07 15.64
C ARG A 37 6.80 0.50 17.01
N LEU A 38 7.38 -0.65 17.35
CA LEU A 38 7.17 -1.30 18.64
C LEU A 38 7.69 -0.43 19.80
N ALA A 39 8.88 0.17 19.65
CA ALA A 39 9.45 1.09 20.61
C ALA A 39 8.54 2.31 20.83
N VAL A 40 8.04 2.92 19.75
CA VAL A 40 7.10 4.06 19.81
C VAL A 40 5.78 3.67 20.48
N THR A 41 5.23 2.50 20.17
CA THR A 41 4.01 1.99 20.82
C THR A 41 4.21 1.82 22.32
N ARG A 42 5.34 1.23 22.74
CA ARG A 42 5.69 1.12 24.17
C ARG A 42 5.82 2.50 24.82
N ALA A 43 6.43 3.46 24.14
CA ALA A 43 6.55 4.83 24.63
C ALA A 43 5.17 5.51 24.78
N LYS A 44 4.24 5.31 23.83
CA LYS A 44 2.85 5.79 23.95
C LYS A 44 2.12 5.22 25.15
N VAL A 45 2.26 3.92 25.41
CA VAL A 45 1.65 3.27 26.60
C VAL A 45 2.20 3.88 27.89
N ARG A 46 3.52 4.11 27.95
CA ARG A 46 4.15 4.76 29.11
C ARG A 46 3.67 6.21 29.28
N LEU A 47 3.54 6.96 28.19
CA LEU A 47 2.99 8.32 28.22
C LEU A 47 1.55 8.32 28.76
N ALA A 48 0.70 7.38 28.33
CA ALA A 48 -0.66 7.25 28.85
C ALA A 48 -0.67 6.93 30.36
N GLY A 49 0.25 6.08 30.81
CA GLY A 49 0.46 5.81 32.25
C GLY A 49 0.83 7.08 33.02
N LEU A 50 1.80 7.84 32.51
CA LEU A 50 2.24 9.09 33.10
C LEU A 50 1.09 10.12 33.18
N GLN A 51 0.29 10.26 32.11
CA GLN A 51 -0.89 11.13 32.12
C GLN A 51 -1.91 10.74 33.19
N LYS A 52 -2.10 9.44 33.42
CA LYS A 52 -2.96 8.92 34.49
C LYS A 52 -2.40 9.26 35.87
N ASP A 53 -1.08 9.15 36.07
CA ASP A 53 -0.44 9.53 37.33
C ASP A 53 -0.54 11.03 37.61
N GLY A 54 -0.42 11.87 36.58
CA GLY A 54 -0.74 13.31 36.67
C GLY A 54 -2.17 13.59 37.14
N GLY A 55 -3.12 12.73 36.76
CA GLY A 55 -4.50 12.78 37.26
C GLY A 55 -4.61 12.54 38.77
N LYS A 56 -3.79 11.65 39.35
CA LYS A 56 -3.78 11.39 40.80
C LYS A 56 -3.33 12.61 41.59
N TYR A 57 -2.30 13.33 41.12
CA TYR A 57 -1.86 14.57 41.76
C TYR A 57 -2.95 15.64 41.74
N ARG A 58 -3.62 15.83 40.59
CA ARG A 58 -4.74 16.76 40.47
C ARG A 58 -5.89 16.41 41.41
N ASN A 59 -6.26 15.14 41.50
CA ASN A 59 -7.28 14.68 42.45
C ASN A 59 -6.85 14.96 43.90
N ARG A 60 -5.60 14.66 44.27
CA ARG A 60 -5.09 14.93 45.62
C ARG A 60 -5.10 16.43 45.95
N ILE A 61 -4.80 17.29 44.98
CA ILE A 61 -4.91 18.75 45.13
C ILE A 61 -6.37 19.15 45.40
N THR A 62 -7.34 18.58 44.68
CA THR A 62 -8.76 18.88 44.93
C THR A 62 -9.22 18.41 46.32
N GLU A 63 -8.79 17.22 46.75
CA GLU A 63 -9.04 16.72 48.11
C GLU A 63 -8.46 17.65 49.16
N LEU A 64 -7.19 18.04 49.03
CA LEU A 64 -6.52 18.91 49.99
C LEU A 64 -7.20 20.29 50.08
N HIS A 65 -7.67 20.86 48.97
CA HIS A 65 -8.47 22.10 49.02
C HIS A 65 -9.76 21.89 49.83
N SER A 66 -10.50 20.81 49.60
CA SER A 66 -11.73 20.52 50.35
C SER A 66 -11.45 20.33 51.87
N GLU A 67 -10.35 19.66 52.21
CA GLU A 67 -9.93 19.48 53.60
C GLU A 67 -9.54 20.82 54.24
N ILE A 68 -8.84 21.70 53.51
CA ILE A 68 -8.46 23.04 54.00
C ILE A 68 -9.70 23.87 54.29
N GLU A 69 -10.70 23.86 53.41
CA GLU A 69 -11.96 24.59 53.64
C GLU A 69 -12.70 24.03 54.85
N LEU A 70 -12.84 22.70 54.94
CA LEU A 70 -13.48 22.03 56.07
C LEU A 70 -12.84 22.40 57.41
N TRP A 71 -11.50 22.36 57.50
CA TRP A 71 -10.81 22.75 58.74
C TRP A 71 -10.88 24.26 59.01
N SER A 72 -11.02 25.08 57.97
CA SER A 72 -11.25 26.52 58.11
C SER A 72 -12.63 26.81 58.71
N GLU A 73 -13.67 26.13 58.23
CA GLU A 73 -15.02 26.24 58.76
C GLU A 73 -15.10 25.76 60.21
N ARG A 74 -14.52 24.60 60.52
CA ARG A 74 -14.47 24.06 61.90
C ARG A 74 -13.72 24.97 62.85
N ALA A 75 -12.60 25.55 62.41
CA ALA A 75 -11.87 26.51 63.22
C ALA A 75 -12.73 27.73 63.57
N ARG A 76 -13.50 28.26 62.59
CA ARG A 76 -14.42 29.39 62.82
C ARG A 76 -15.52 29.03 63.81
N SER A 77 -16.19 27.88 63.63
CA SER A 77 -17.35 27.51 64.45
C SER A 77 -16.97 27.15 65.90
N VAL A 78 -15.79 26.56 66.12
CA VAL A 78 -15.38 26.07 67.44
C VAL A 78 -14.64 27.15 68.25
N ALA A 79 -14.00 28.12 67.60
CA ALA A 79 -13.18 29.12 68.30
C ALA A 79 -13.96 29.99 69.30
N GLU A 80 -15.27 30.18 69.10
CA GLU A 80 -16.14 30.95 70.02
C GLU A 80 -16.46 30.18 71.30
N THR A 81 -16.50 28.84 71.25
CA THR A 81 -16.91 27.99 72.38
C THR A 81 -15.73 27.30 73.06
N ASP A 82 -14.74 26.88 72.30
CA ASP A 82 -13.54 26.17 72.78
C ASP A 82 -12.32 26.63 71.98
N ARG A 83 -11.64 27.65 72.51
CA ARG A 83 -10.47 28.26 71.86
C ARG A 83 -9.35 27.25 71.62
N ALA A 84 -9.15 26.26 72.50
CA ALA A 84 -8.09 25.27 72.35
C ALA A 84 -8.34 24.36 71.14
N LYS A 85 -9.57 23.87 70.98
CA LYS A 85 -9.96 23.08 69.78
C LYS A 85 -9.93 23.90 68.50
N GLY A 86 -10.28 25.19 68.57
CA GLY A 86 -10.14 26.12 67.44
C GLY A 86 -8.69 26.22 66.95
N LEU A 87 -7.73 26.33 67.88
CA LEU A 87 -6.29 26.35 67.54
C LEU A 87 -5.82 25.01 66.94
N GLU A 88 -6.32 23.87 67.43
CA GLU A 88 -6.00 22.55 66.88
C GLU A 88 -6.53 22.40 65.43
N CYS A 89 -7.72 22.92 65.14
CA CYS A 89 -8.27 22.97 63.78
C CYS A 89 -7.40 23.82 62.85
N LEU A 90 -6.91 24.98 63.32
CA LEU A 90 -5.98 25.82 62.56
C LEU A 90 -4.64 25.11 62.31
N GLN A 91 -4.13 24.36 63.29
CA GLN A 91 -2.91 23.58 63.12
C GLN A 91 -3.08 22.51 62.03
N ARG A 92 -4.20 21.77 62.03
CA ARG A 92 -4.51 20.80 60.98
C ARG A 92 -4.66 21.46 59.61
N ARG A 93 -5.35 22.59 59.51
CA ARG A 93 -5.45 23.38 58.28
C ARG A 93 -4.07 23.74 57.74
N LYS A 94 -3.18 24.25 58.59
CA LYS A 94 -1.81 24.65 58.19
C LYS A 94 -1.01 23.46 57.68
N GLN A 95 -1.15 22.29 58.30
CA GLN A 95 -0.54 21.05 57.80
C GLN A 95 -1.05 20.68 56.41
N ARG A 96 -2.36 20.75 56.17
CA ARG A 96 -2.93 20.49 54.82
C ARG A 96 -2.50 21.52 53.79
N GLN A 97 -2.35 22.78 54.18
CA GLN A 97 -1.79 23.82 53.31
C GLN A 97 -0.32 23.53 52.93
N SER A 98 0.50 23.07 53.88
CA SER A 98 1.88 22.67 53.55
C SER A 98 1.93 21.46 52.62
N GLU A 99 1.05 20.46 52.84
CA GLU A 99 0.93 19.30 51.95
C GLU A 99 0.50 19.73 50.54
N LEU A 100 -0.45 20.66 50.43
CA LEU A 100 -0.92 21.19 49.15
C LEU A 100 0.22 21.80 48.33
N VAL A 101 1.06 22.64 48.94
CA VAL A 101 2.21 23.26 48.26
C VAL A 101 3.18 22.20 47.75
N VAL A 102 3.46 21.16 48.55
CA VAL A 102 4.35 20.06 48.15
C VAL A 102 3.76 19.31 46.95
N VAL A 103 2.48 18.94 46.99
CA VAL A 103 1.81 18.21 45.90
C VAL A 103 1.71 19.05 44.63
N GLN A 104 1.48 20.36 44.74
CA GLN A 104 1.49 21.29 43.59
C GLN A 104 2.86 21.36 42.92
N ASN A 105 3.94 21.41 43.69
CA ASN A 105 5.30 21.38 43.14
C ASN A 105 5.60 20.05 42.45
N GLN A 106 5.16 18.93 43.03
CA GLN A 106 5.28 17.60 42.41
C GLN A 106 4.50 17.52 41.09
N LEU A 107 3.29 18.06 41.03
CA LEU A 107 2.50 18.14 39.80
C LEU A 107 3.22 18.94 38.72
N LYS A 108 3.78 20.10 39.07
CA LYS A 108 4.51 20.95 38.12
C LYS A 108 5.72 20.24 37.51
N GLU A 109 6.49 19.53 38.32
CA GLU A 109 7.63 18.75 37.83
C GLU A 109 7.17 17.56 36.98
N HIS A 110 6.09 16.89 37.39
CA HIS A 110 5.48 15.82 36.61
C HIS A 110 5.03 16.31 35.23
N GLU A 111 4.34 17.45 35.14
CA GLU A 111 3.88 18.06 33.88
C GLU A 111 5.06 18.42 32.96
N ARG A 112 6.18 18.87 33.53
CA ARG A 112 7.42 19.13 32.78
C ARG A 112 7.95 17.85 32.14
N ILE A 113 8.02 16.75 32.91
CA ILE A 113 8.47 15.45 32.41
C ILE A 113 7.50 14.92 31.34
N GLU A 114 6.20 15.01 31.60
CA GLU A 114 5.15 14.58 30.67
C GLU A 114 5.24 15.29 29.32
N SER A 115 5.43 16.60 29.34
CA SER A 115 5.64 17.41 28.14
C SER A 115 6.87 16.95 27.34
N GLY A 116 8.00 16.71 28.03
CA GLY A 116 9.21 16.19 27.39
C GLY A 116 9.01 14.82 26.74
N VAL A 117 8.35 13.89 27.43
CA VAL A 117 8.06 12.55 26.90
C VAL A 117 7.09 12.63 25.71
N ARG A 118 6.05 13.47 25.80
CA ARG A 118 5.09 13.71 24.70
C ARG A 118 5.82 14.15 23.43
N ASN A 119 6.67 15.18 23.53
CA ASN A 119 7.41 15.71 22.39
C ASN A 119 8.34 14.64 21.80
N SER A 120 9.02 13.86 22.64
CA SER A 120 9.89 12.77 22.18
C SER A 120 9.12 11.68 21.42
N VAL A 121 7.93 11.31 21.89
CA VAL A 121 7.05 10.35 21.22
C VAL A 121 6.60 10.89 19.86
N GLU A 122 6.25 12.17 19.77
CA GLU A 122 5.83 12.82 18.53
C GLU A 122 6.97 12.84 17.49
N VAL A 123 8.16 13.27 17.88
CA VAL A 123 9.34 13.25 17.01
C VAL A 123 9.65 11.83 16.52
N SER A 124 9.54 10.84 17.41
CA SER A 124 9.78 9.43 17.04
C SER A 124 8.74 8.90 16.05
N LEU A 125 7.47 9.30 16.18
CA LEU A 125 6.42 8.96 15.22
C LEU A 125 6.70 9.55 13.84
N GLN A 126 7.06 10.83 13.78
CA GLN A 126 7.42 11.50 12.53
C GLN A 126 8.61 10.81 11.86
N ARG A 127 9.62 10.40 12.65
CA ARG A 127 10.76 9.65 12.13
C ARG A 127 10.36 8.29 11.54
N VAL A 128 9.48 7.54 12.22
CA VAL A 128 8.96 6.26 11.71
C VAL A 128 8.20 6.45 10.39
N GLN A 129 7.39 7.50 10.29
CA GLN A 129 6.65 7.81 9.07
C GLN A 129 7.60 8.16 7.90
N ALA A 130 8.63 8.97 8.16
CA ALA A 130 9.64 9.31 7.16
C ALA A 130 10.40 8.07 6.66
N LEU A 131 10.79 7.17 7.58
CA LEU A 131 11.45 5.91 7.22
C LEU A 131 10.54 5.01 6.38
N GLN A 132 9.25 4.96 6.69
CA GLN A 132 8.26 4.20 5.91
C GLN A 132 8.11 4.75 4.49
N GLN A 133 8.05 6.08 4.33
CA GLN A 133 8.00 6.72 3.02
C GLN A 133 9.26 6.42 2.20
N GLN A 134 10.45 6.56 2.82
CA GLN A 134 11.72 6.24 2.19
C GLN A 134 11.79 4.78 1.76
N ARG A 135 11.36 3.84 2.62
CA ARG A 135 11.30 2.40 2.29
C ARG A 135 10.41 2.14 1.09
N ASN A 136 9.23 2.76 1.01
CA ASN A 136 8.34 2.60 -0.13
C ASN A 136 8.95 3.15 -1.43
N GLN A 137 9.59 4.32 -1.37
CA GLN A 137 10.30 4.88 -2.52
C GLN A 137 11.40 3.94 -3.02
N MET A 138 12.20 3.37 -2.10
CA MET A 138 13.27 2.44 -2.47
C MET A 138 12.72 1.15 -3.07
N ARG A 139 11.62 0.61 -2.56
CA ARG A 139 10.94 -0.56 -3.14
C ARG A 139 10.43 -0.29 -4.57
N THR A 140 9.86 0.89 -4.82
CA THR A 140 9.43 1.27 -6.18
C THR A 140 10.63 1.38 -7.13
N ARG A 141 11.74 1.99 -6.67
CA ARG A 141 12.97 2.11 -7.46
C ARG A 141 13.58 0.74 -7.78
N GLU A 142 13.55 -0.18 -6.82
CA GLU A 142 14.01 -1.55 -7.00
C GLU A 142 13.20 -2.28 -8.07
N SER A 143 11.86 -2.22 -7.98
CA SER A 143 10.97 -2.83 -8.98
C SER A 143 11.22 -2.28 -10.39
N ALA A 144 11.39 -0.96 -10.52
CA ALA A 144 11.68 -0.32 -11.80
C ALA A 144 13.04 -0.77 -12.36
N ALA A 145 14.07 -0.81 -11.52
CA ALA A 145 15.40 -1.27 -11.92
C ALA A 145 15.40 -2.76 -12.30
N GLN A 146 14.62 -3.60 -11.62
CA GLN A 146 14.46 -5.01 -11.96
C GLN A 146 13.77 -5.18 -13.31
N ALA A 147 12.69 -4.44 -13.57
CA ALA A 147 12.01 -4.45 -14.87
C ALA A 147 12.98 -4.04 -16.01
N GLN A 148 13.75 -2.96 -15.81
CA GLN A 148 14.77 -2.52 -16.78
C GLN A 148 15.83 -3.58 -17.04
N ARG A 149 16.32 -4.28 -16.01
CA ARG A 149 17.30 -5.36 -16.18
C ARG A 149 16.72 -6.54 -16.97
N ILE A 150 15.45 -6.89 -16.73
CA ILE A 150 14.78 -7.97 -17.46
C ILE A 150 14.64 -7.57 -18.94
N MET A 151 14.19 -6.35 -19.24
CA MET A 151 14.08 -5.83 -20.61
C MET A 151 15.43 -5.86 -21.33
N GLN A 152 16.50 -5.31 -20.72
CA GLN A 152 17.85 -5.35 -21.29
C GLN A 152 18.37 -6.78 -21.48
N SER A 153 18.11 -7.68 -20.54
CA SER A 153 18.50 -9.09 -20.69
C SER A 153 17.74 -9.78 -21.82
N MET A 154 16.49 -9.42 -22.07
CA MET A 154 15.72 -9.96 -23.19
C MET A 154 16.29 -9.48 -24.52
N GLU A 155 16.58 -8.18 -24.67
CA GLU A 155 17.21 -7.61 -25.86
C GLU A 155 18.53 -8.30 -26.22
N VAL A 156 19.37 -8.60 -25.21
CA VAL A 156 20.65 -9.30 -25.42
C VAL A 156 20.44 -10.77 -25.82
N LYS A 157 19.44 -11.46 -25.25
CA LYS A 157 19.19 -12.89 -25.52
C LYS A 157 18.52 -13.14 -26.87
N THR A 158 17.71 -12.21 -27.36
CA THR A 158 17.02 -12.36 -28.65
C THR A 158 17.88 -11.97 -29.84
N GLY A 159 19.12 -11.51 -29.64
CA GLY A 159 20.10 -11.28 -30.70
C GLY A 159 19.83 -10.06 -31.60
N GLY A 160 18.74 -9.34 -31.35
CA GLY A 160 18.30 -8.18 -32.13
C GLY A 160 17.07 -7.46 -31.58
N GLY A 161 16.76 -7.66 -30.29
CA GLY A 161 15.53 -7.15 -29.69
C GLY A 161 14.35 -8.11 -29.86
N VAL A 162 13.28 -7.89 -29.10
CA VAL A 162 12.04 -8.68 -29.21
C VAL A 162 11.37 -8.41 -30.56
N ASP A 163 11.51 -7.19 -31.07
CA ASP A 163 10.91 -6.74 -32.32
C ASP A 163 11.40 -7.55 -33.52
N GLU A 164 12.70 -7.88 -33.62
CA GLU A 164 13.21 -8.72 -34.71
C GLU A 164 12.65 -10.16 -34.66
N VAL A 165 12.44 -10.70 -33.46
CA VAL A 165 11.80 -12.02 -33.29
C VAL A 165 10.33 -11.96 -33.68
N LEU A 166 9.64 -10.87 -33.35
CA LEU A 166 8.25 -10.63 -33.76
C LEU A 166 8.13 -10.46 -35.27
N GLU A 167 8.96 -9.64 -35.91
CA GLU A 167 9.00 -9.48 -37.36
C GLU A 167 9.24 -10.82 -38.07
N ARG A 168 10.20 -11.61 -37.58
CA ARG A 168 10.45 -12.95 -38.15
C ARG A 168 9.26 -13.89 -37.96
N TRP A 169 8.56 -13.79 -36.84
CA TRP A 169 7.36 -14.59 -36.61
C TRP A 169 6.21 -14.15 -37.51
N GLU A 170 6.03 -12.83 -37.72
CA GLU A 170 5.06 -12.27 -38.66
C GLU A 170 5.32 -12.74 -40.10
N VAL A 171 6.58 -12.75 -40.55
CA VAL A 171 6.95 -13.32 -41.86
C VAL A 171 6.58 -14.80 -41.93
N SER A 172 6.93 -15.60 -40.91
CA SER A 172 6.60 -17.02 -40.89
C SER A 172 5.08 -17.29 -40.86
N VAL A 173 4.30 -16.45 -40.18
CA VAL A 173 2.84 -16.53 -40.17
C VAL A 173 2.29 -16.17 -41.55
N GLY A 174 2.76 -15.08 -42.16
CA GLY A 174 2.37 -14.69 -43.51
C GLY A 174 2.70 -15.76 -44.56
N GLU A 175 3.86 -16.41 -44.45
CA GLU A 175 4.22 -17.55 -45.31
C GLU A 175 3.28 -18.74 -45.12
N ALA A 176 2.93 -19.07 -43.87
CA ALA A 176 1.99 -20.15 -43.57
C ALA A 176 0.56 -19.83 -44.06
N GLU A 177 0.14 -18.56 -43.94
CA GLU A 177 -1.14 -18.08 -44.47
C GLU A 177 -1.16 -18.13 -45.99
N MET A 178 -0.10 -17.68 -46.68
CA MET A 178 0.03 -17.81 -48.14
C MET A 178 0.06 -19.27 -48.59
N MET A 179 0.69 -20.17 -47.81
CA MET A 179 0.64 -21.61 -48.07
C MET A 179 -0.76 -22.18 -47.88
N ALA A 180 -1.51 -21.70 -46.87
CA ALA A 180 -2.91 -22.07 -46.67
C ALA A 180 -3.82 -21.49 -47.76
N ASP A 181 -3.50 -20.33 -48.32
CA ASP A 181 -4.22 -19.69 -49.43
C ASP A 181 -3.87 -20.31 -50.79
N THR A 182 -2.66 -20.84 -50.96
CA THR A 182 -2.27 -21.68 -52.12
C THR A 182 -2.75 -23.13 -51.99
N LEU A 183 -3.07 -23.57 -50.77
CA LEU A 183 -3.81 -24.81 -50.48
C LEU A 183 -5.31 -24.58 -50.30
N ALA A 184 -5.81 -23.33 -50.43
CA ALA A 184 -7.21 -23.10 -50.71
C ALA A 184 -7.48 -23.88 -51.99
N PRO A 185 -8.45 -24.82 -52.00
CA PRO A 185 -8.52 -25.82 -53.06
C PRO A 185 -8.51 -25.13 -54.43
N LEU A 186 -7.42 -25.30 -55.17
CA LEU A 186 -7.49 -25.45 -56.60
C LEU A 186 -8.49 -26.56 -56.82
N ASP A 187 -9.74 -26.18 -57.06
CA ASP A 187 -10.74 -26.93 -57.80
C ASP A 187 -10.49 -28.45 -57.72
N ASN A 188 -10.69 -28.98 -56.51
CA ASN A 188 -11.12 -30.36 -56.37
C ASN A 188 -12.36 -30.42 -57.22
N GLY A 189 -12.27 -31.17 -58.33
CA GLY A 189 -13.31 -31.30 -59.33
C GLY A 189 -14.66 -31.10 -58.70
N ALA A 190 -15.31 -30.00 -59.09
CA ALA A 190 -16.73 -29.83 -58.95
C ALA A 190 -17.36 -31.21 -59.08
N ASP A 191 -18.11 -31.63 -58.06
CA ASP A 191 -18.83 -32.89 -58.08
C ASP A 191 -19.71 -32.86 -59.33
N ASP A 192 -19.19 -33.45 -60.41
CA ASP A 192 -19.73 -33.38 -61.77
C ASP A 192 -21.17 -33.91 -61.76
N LEU A 193 -21.47 -34.79 -60.80
CA LEU A 193 -22.81 -35.25 -60.50
C LEU A 193 -23.67 -34.14 -59.87
N ALA A 194 -23.22 -33.48 -58.79
CA ALA A 194 -23.98 -32.40 -58.15
C ALA A 194 -24.20 -31.20 -59.09
N VAL A 195 -23.22 -30.83 -59.91
CA VAL A 195 -23.36 -29.78 -60.93
C VAL A 195 -24.30 -30.21 -62.05
N SER A 196 -24.24 -31.48 -62.50
CA SER A 196 -25.20 -32.00 -63.48
C SER A 196 -26.64 -32.04 -62.95
N PHE A 197 -26.84 -32.35 -61.66
CA PHE A 197 -28.16 -32.29 -61.03
C PHE A 197 -28.65 -30.85 -60.90
N MET A 198 -27.80 -29.92 -60.44
CA MET A 198 -28.16 -28.49 -60.37
C MET A 198 -28.52 -27.92 -61.74
N CYS A 199 -27.73 -28.17 -62.78
CA CYS A 199 -28.05 -27.70 -64.13
C CYS A 199 -29.30 -28.38 -64.71
N ALA A 200 -29.55 -29.66 -64.42
CA ALA A 200 -30.76 -30.36 -64.88
C ALA A 200 -32.03 -29.91 -64.14
N GLU A 201 -31.92 -29.60 -62.85
CA GLU A 201 -33.00 -29.06 -62.03
C GLU A 201 -33.30 -27.61 -62.43
N GLU A 202 -32.27 -26.78 -62.61
CA GLU A 202 -32.39 -25.39 -63.06
C GLU A 202 -32.94 -25.33 -64.50
N SER A 203 -32.54 -26.25 -65.39
CA SER A 203 -33.13 -26.36 -66.73
C SER A 203 -34.60 -26.78 -66.70
N LYS A 204 -35.00 -27.65 -65.77
CA LYS A 204 -36.42 -28.03 -65.59
C LYS A 204 -37.25 -26.89 -65.02
N ASP A 205 -36.70 -26.15 -64.07
CA ASP A 205 -37.38 -24.97 -63.50
C ASP A 205 -37.56 -23.88 -64.58
N LEU A 206 -36.54 -23.66 -65.42
CA LEU A 206 -36.62 -22.74 -66.55
C LEU A 206 -37.58 -23.21 -67.64
N GLU A 207 -37.64 -24.51 -67.96
CA GLU A 207 -38.64 -25.07 -68.89
C GLU A 207 -40.06 -24.91 -68.33
N TYR A 208 -40.27 -25.15 -67.04
CA TYR A 208 -41.56 -24.95 -66.39
C TYR A 208 -41.98 -23.47 -66.37
N GLU A 209 -41.03 -22.55 -66.17
CA GLU A 209 -41.29 -21.11 -66.25
C GLU A 209 -41.56 -20.66 -67.70
N LEU A 210 -40.86 -21.23 -68.68
CA LEU A 210 -41.10 -20.98 -70.12
C LEU A 210 -42.46 -21.52 -70.58
N ASP A 211 -42.86 -22.71 -70.15
CA ASP A 211 -44.19 -23.28 -70.44
C ASP A 211 -45.30 -22.47 -69.77
N GLN A 212 -45.07 -21.91 -68.57
CA GLN A 212 -46.01 -20.95 -67.97
C GLN A 212 -46.12 -19.66 -68.79
N LEU A 213 -45.00 -19.15 -69.33
CA LEU A 213 -45.01 -17.97 -70.20
C LEU A 213 -45.68 -18.23 -71.55
N LEU A 214 -45.47 -19.40 -72.15
CA LEU A 214 -46.09 -19.79 -73.43
C LEU A 214 -47.58 -20.18 -73.27
N GLY A 215 -47.94 -20.82 -72.15
CA GLY A 215 -49.34 -21.11 -71.79
C GLY A 215 -50.14 -19.87 -71.34
N THR A 216 -49.46 -18.79 -70.93
CA THR A 216 -50.11 -17.49 -70.69
C THR A 216 -50.22 -16.61 -71.96
N GLU A 217 -49.45 -16.90 -73.01
CA GLU A 217 -49.56 -16.26 -74.34
C GLU A 217 -50.69 -16.88 -75.20
N GLU A 218 -51.07 -18.15 -75.00
CA GLU A 218 -52.26 -18.75 -75.63
C GLU A 218 -53.60 -18.25 -75.03
N GLY A 219 -53.56 -17.59 -73.87
CA GLY A 219 -54.71 -16.94 -73.23
C GLY A 219 -54.93 -15.46 -73.58
N LYS A 220 -54.03 -14.83 -74.36
CA LYS A 220 -54.13 -13.41 -74.79
C LYS A 220 -54.25 -13.23 -76.30
N ARG A 221 -54.54 -14.31 -77.02
CA ARG A 221 -54.79 -14.32 -78.48
C ARG A 221 -56.20 -14.84 -78.80
N ASN A 222 -57.19 -14.33 -78.07
CA ASN A 222 -58.61 -14.35 -78.44
C ASN A 222 -59.32 -13.23 -77.66
N ASP A 223 -59.05 -11.99 -78.08
CA ASP A 223 -59.99 -10.86 -78.08
C ASP A 223 -59.53 -9.85 -79.15
#